data_AF-A0A0C9SA13-F1
#
_entry.id   AF-A0A0C9SA13-F1
#
_cell.length_a   1.000
_cell.length_b   1.000
_cell.length_c   1.000
_cell.angle_alpha   90.00
_cell.angle_beta   90.00
_cell.angle_gamma   90.00
#
_symmetry.space_group_name_H-M   'P 1'
#
loop_
_entity.id
_entity.type
_entity.pdbx_description
1 polymer ?
#
loop_
_entity_poly.entity_id
_entity_poly.type
_entity_poly.pdbx_seq_one_letter_code
_entity_poly.pdbx_strand_id
1 'polypeptide(L)'
;GVHLDENGEKGRRQSEQSTIVETPTFKTKTIQELMKMNFEHEKTRISADALKMLTELFRMMTVETIVRATEQAKIQCDTEVANEHLEKVLPQLM
;
A
#
# COMPACT_ATOMS: atom_id res chain seq x y z
N GLY A 1 -5.05 10.50 -67.09
CA GLY A 1 -4.41 10.89 -65.82
C GLY A 1 -4.94 9.99 -64.75
N VAL A 2 -4.14 9.01 -64.36
CA VAL A 2 -4.36 8.18 -63.17
C VAL A 2 -4.04 9.04 -61.96
N HIS A 3 -4.88 9.00 -60.91
CA HIS A 3 -4.51 8.86 -59.49
C HIS A 3 -5.72 9.22 -58.61
N LEU A 4 -6.36 8.20 -58.02
CA LEU A 4 -7.16 8.38 -56.81
C LEU A 4 -6.54 7.41 -55.80
N ASP A 5 -5.93 8.00 -54.78
CA ASP A 5 -5.22 7.30 -53.72
C ASP A 5 -6.18 6.48 -52.86
N GLU A 6 -6.02 5.15 -52.91
CA GLU A 6 -6.44 4.26 -51.83
C GLU A 6 -5.37 4.28 -50.75
N ASN A 7 -5.61 5.00 -49.65
CA ASN A 7 -4.71 4.99 -48.51
C ASN A 7 -5.41 4.59 -47.21
N GLY A 8 -5.42 3.28 -46.97
CA GLY A 8 -5.12 2.64 -45.70
C GLY A 8 -5.71 3.23 -44.41
N GLU A 9 -6.93 2.81 -44.05
CA GLU A 9 -7.38 2.84 -42.65
C GLU A 9 -6.71 1.70 -41.87
N LYS A 10 -5.45 1.91 -41.47
CA LYS A 10 -4.79 1.10 -40.43
C LYS A 10 -4.53 1.99 -39.22
N GLY A 11 -5.59 2.23 -38.45
CA GLY A 11 -5.58 3.14 -37.31
C GLY A 11 -5.99 2.48 -35.99
N ARG A 12 -5.01 1.89 -35.30
CA ARG A 12 -4.84 2.01 -33.83
C ARG A 12 -5.93 1.40 -32.92
N ARG A 13 -5.92 0.07 -32.79
CA ARG A 13 -6.28 -0.56 -31.50
C ARG A 13 -5.13 -0.30 -30.52
N GLN A 14 -5.17 0.81 -29.81
CA GLN A 14 -4.36 0.98 -28.61
C GLN A 14 -5.02 0.13 -27.51
N SER A 15 -4.39 -1.01 -27.21
CA SER A 15 -4.59 -1.71 -25.96
C SER A 15 -4.25 -0.75 -24.82
N GLU A 16 -5.25 -0.37 -24.03
CA GLU A 16 -5.07 0.25 -22.71
C GLU A 16 -4.30 -0.75 -21.85
N GLN A 17 -2.98 -0.60 -21.79
CA GLN A 17 -2.17 -1.24 -20.77
C GLN A 17 -2.60 -0.61 -19.44
N SER A 18 -3.47 -1.32 -18.71
CA SER A 18 -3.73 -1.04 -17.31
C SER A 18 -2.40 -1.20 -16.58
N THR A 19 -1.76 -0.08 -16.27
CA THR A 19 -0.60 -0.05 -15.39
C THR A 19 -1.12 -0.50 -14.03
N ILE A 20 -0.94 -1.78 -13.70
CA ILE A 20 -1.18 -2.28 -12.35
C ILE A 20 -0.15 -1.57 -11.48
N VAL A 21 -0.59 -0.54 -10.77
CA VAL A 21 0.22 0.10 -9.74
C VAL A 21 0.29 -0.90 -8.59
N GLU A 22 1.44 -1.57 -8.45
CA GLU A 22 1.67 -2.43 -7.29
C GLU A 22 1.61 -1.58 -6.02
N THR A 23 0.63 -1.85 -5.16
CA THR A 23 0.54 -1.20 -3.85
C THR A 23 1.74 -1.65 -3.01
N PRO A 24 2.58 -0.72 -2.50
CA PRO A 24 3.69 -1.07 -1.63
C PRO A 24 3.23 -1.88 -0.43
N THR A 25 3.94 -2.98 -0.12
CA THR A 25 3.63 -3.87 0.99
C THR A 25 4.91 -4.35 1.69
N PHE A 26 4.75 -4.97 2.86
CA PHE A 26 5.87 -5.53 3.60
C PHE A 26 6.35 -6.84 2.97
N LYS A 27 7.67 -7.08 3.02
CA LYS A 27 8.20 -8.41 2.70
C LYS A 27 7.66 -9.40 3.74
N THR A 28 6.97 -10.44 3.30
CA THR A 28 6.40 -11.48 4.17
C THR A 28 7.42 -12.09 5.13
N LYS A 29 8.69 -12.23 4.71
CA LYS A 29 9.79 -12.69 5.58
C LYS A 29 10.07 -11.73 6.74
N THR A 30 9.96 -10.43 6.53
CA THR A 30 10.14 -9.43 7.60
C THR A 30 9.05 -9.58 8.66
N ILE A 31 7.80 -9.73 8.24
CA ILE A 31 6.68 -9.98 9.16
C ILE A 31 6.89 -11.28 9.93
N GLN A 32 7.37 -12.33 9.25
CA GLN A 32 7.67 -13.60 9.89
C GLN A 32 8.70 -13.48 11.01
N GLU A 33 9.81 -12.77 10.76
CA GLU A 33 10.84 -12.56 11.77
C GLU A 33 10.35 -11.66 12.91
N LEU A 34 9.56 -10.62 12.61
CA LEU A 34 8.93 -9.76 13.62
C LEU A 34 8.01 -10.54 14.56
N MET A 35 7.23 -11.48 14.03
CA MET A 35 6.38 -12.34 14.86
C MET A 35 7.21 -13.27 15.74
N LYS A 36 8.26 -13.91 15.18
CA LYS A 36 9.14 -14.81 15.93
C LYS A 36 9.86 -14.15 17.10
N MET A 37 10.22 -12.86 16.96
CA MET A 37 10.87 -12.10 18.04
C MET A 37 10.03 -12.04 19.33
N ASN A 38 8.70 -12.19 19.22
CA ASN A 38 7.77 -12.01 20.33
C ASN A 38 7.09 -13.32 20.78
N PHE A 39 7.42 -14.47 20.18
CA PHE A 39 6.84 -15.75 20.60
C PHE A 39 7.48 -16.22 21.91
N GLU A 40 6.65 -16.48 22.93
CA GLU A 40 7.10 -16.98 24.24
C GLU A 40 7.61 -18.43 24.19
N HIS A 41 7.18 -19.20 23.18
CA HIS A 41 7.54 -20.60 23.02
C HIS A 41 8.26 -20.84 21.69
N GLU A 42 9.41 -21.52 21.77
CA GLU A 42 10.26 -21.83 20.61
C GLU A 42 9.53 -22.67 19.53
N LYS A 43 8.52 -23.45 19.93
CA LYS A 43 7.73 -24.31 19.02
C LYS A 43 6.57 -23.56 18.35
N THR A 44 6.30 -22.31 18.70
CA THR A 44 5.24 -21.54 18.05
C THR A 44 5.55 -21.36 16.57
N ARG A 45 4.56 -21.64 15.72
CA ARG A 45 4.66 -21.53 14.27
C ARG A 45 3.47 -20.76 13.75
N ILE A 46 3.66 -20.12 12.61
CA ILE A 46 2.61 -19.39 11.90
C ILE A 46 2.38 -20.05 10.55
N SER A 47 1.12 -20.27 10.19
CA SER A 47 0.80 -20.83 8.88
C SER A 47 1.09 -19.81 7.77
N ALA A 48 1.28 -20.29 6.54
CA ALA A 48 1.55 -19.41 5.40
C ALA A 48 0.42 -18.41 5.15
N ASP A 49 -0.84 -18.82 5.35
CA ASP A 49 -1.99 -17.95 5.12
C ASP A 49 -2.18 -16.93 6.25
N ALA A 50 -1.99 -17.32 7.51
CA ALA A 50 -1.98 -16.36 8.62
C ALA A 50 -0.86 -15.32 8.44
N LEU A 51 0.30 -15.73 7.94
CA LEU A 51 1.41 -14.84 7.66
C LEU A 51 1.09 -13.83 6.54
N LYS A 52 0.40 -14.25 5.46
CA LYS A 52 -0.09 -13.32 4.43
C LYS A 52 -1.11 -12.32 4.99
N MET A 53 -2.03 -12.80 5.84
CA MET A 53 -3.00 -11.93 6.50
C MET A 53 -2.32 -10.89 7.39
N LEU A 54 -1.29 -11.28 8.13
CA LEU A 54 -0.49 -10.34 8.93
C LEU A 54 0.23 -9.33 8.05
N THR A 55 0.82 -9.74 6.92
CA THR A 55 1.42 -8.79 5.97
C THR A 55 0.44 -7.69 5.57
N GLU A 56 -0.80 -8.06 5.23
CA GLU A 56 -1.83 -7.07 4.89
C GLU A 56 -2.33 -6.28 6.10
N LEU A 57 -2.43 -6.89 7.28
CA LEU A 57 -2.79 -6.19 8.51
C LEU A 57 -1.80 -5.08 8.83
N PHE A 58 -0.50 -5.38 8.82
CA PHE A 58 0.56 -4.39 9.06
C PHE A 58 0.52 -3.27 8.02
N ARG A 59 0.28 -3.61 6.75
CA ARG A 59 0.14 -2.61 5.68
C ARG A 59 -1.06 -1.69 5.93
N MET A 60 -2.23 -2.25 6.24
CA MET A 60 -3.44 -1.48 6.52
C MET A 60 -3.29 -0.60 7.75
N MET A 61 -2.69 -1.10 8.84
CA MET A 61 -2.39 -0.29 10.01
C MET A 61 -1.48 0.89 9.67
N THR A 62 -0.46 0.68 8.85
CA THR A 62 0.46 1.75 8.41
C THR A 62 -0.28 2.81 7.59
N VAL A 63 -1.11 2.38 6.63
CA VAL A 63 -1.90 3.30 5.80
C VAL A 63 -2.88 4.09 6.65
N GLU A 64 -3.61 3.43 7.55
CA GLU A 64 -4.57 4.09 8.44
C GLU A 64 -3.90 5.12 9.34
N THR A 65 -2.71 4.79 9.86
CA THR A 65 -1.90 5.71 10.67
C THR A 65 -1.53 6.96 9.86
N ILE A 66 -1.05 6.78 8.63
CA ILE A 66 -0.67 7.90 7.75
C ILE A 66 -1.88 8.76 7.41
N VAL A 67 -3.02 8.15 7.08
CA VAL A 67 -4.26 8.87 6.74
C VAL A 67 -4.73 9.73 7.91
N ARG A 68 -4.78 9.15 9.12
CA ARG A 68 -5.21 9.89 10.32
C ARG A 68 -4.23 11.01 10.69
N ALA A 69 -2.92 10.75 10.66
CA ALA A 69 -1.93 11.78 10.95
C ALA A 69 -1.95 12.92 9.91
N THR A 70 -2.17 12.59 8.63
CA THR A 70 -2.35 13.58 7.56
C THR A 70 -3.60 14.43 7.78
N GLU A 71 -4.72 13.80 8.14
CA GLU A 71 -5.95 14.54 8.44
C GLU A 71 -5.78 15.44 9.67
N GLN A 72 -5.05 14.96 10.67
CA GLN A 72 -4.75 15.75 11.87
C GLN A 72 -3.88 16.98 11.56
N ALA A 73 -2.94 16.88 10.62
CA ALA A 73 -2.15 18.02 10.14
C ALA A 73 -3.01 19.03 9.37
N LYS A 74 -3.91 18.56 8.50
CA LYS A 74 -4.86 19.43 7.78
C LYS A 74 -5.77 20.20 8.74
N ILE A 75 -6.26 19.55 9.80
CA ILE A 75 -7.07 20.20 10.84
C ILE A 75 -6.30 21.34 11.51
N GLN A 76 -4.97 21.22 11.62
CA GLN A 76 -4.08 22.23 12.21
C GLN A 76 -3.53 23.23 11.19
N CYS A 77 -3.95 23.12 9.92
CA CYS A 77 -3.48 23.95 8.80
C CYS A 77 -1.97 23.84 8.54
N ASP A 78 -1.35 22.73 8.94
CA ASP A 78 0.07 22.46 8.68
C ASP A 78 0.29 21.88 7.28
N THR A 79 1.43 22.21 6.69
CA THR A 79 1.80 21.72 5.35
C THR A 79 2.44 20.34 5.36
N GLU A 80 2.90 19.88 6.54
CA GLU A 80 3.62 18.61 6.71
C GLU A 80 3.16 17.88 7.97
N VAL A 81 3.24 16.55 7.95
CA VAL A 81 2.93 15.72 9.11
C VAL A 81 4.14 15.71 10.07
N ALA A 82 4.02 16.45 11.17
CA ALA A 82 4.90 16.34 12.35
C ALA A 82 4.46 15.27 13.37
N ASN A 83 5.34 14.95 14.32
CA ASN A 83 5.12 13.96 15.38
C ASN A 83 3.87 14.23 16.23
N GLU A 84 3.55 15.50 16.50
CA GLU A 84 2.39 15.87 17.30
C GLU A 84 1.05 15.43 16.67
N HIS A 85 0.98 15.36 15.34
CA HIS A 85 -0.21 14.87 14.64
C HIS A 85 -0.39 13.38 14.86
N LEU A 86 0.72 12.63 14.81
CA LEU A 86 0.71 11.21 15.09
C LEU A 86 0.31 10.95 16.55
N GLU A 87 0.92 11.66 17.51
CA GLU A 87 0.62 11.53 18.94
C GLU A 87 -0.86 11.77 19.26
N LYS A 88 -1.50 12.75 18.59
CA LYS A 88 -2.93 13.05 18.74
C LYS A 88 -3.84 11.94 18.22
N VAL A 89 -3.43 11.18 17.20
CA VAL A 89 -4.25 10.10 16.61
C VAL A 89 -3.93 8.71 17.16
N LEU A 90 -2.87 8.54 17.94
CA LEU A 90 -2.52 7.27 18.59
C LEU A 90 -3.63 6.71 19.49
N PRO A 91 -4.32 7.50 20.35
CA PRO A 91 -5.33 6.95 21.27
C PRO A 91 -6.54 6.29 20.61
N GLN A 92 -6.83 6.63 19.35
CA GLN A 92 -7.93 6.05 18.57
C GLN A 92 -7.44 4.96 17.59
N LEU A 93 -6.12 4.81 17.45
CA LEU A 93 -5.46 3.81 16.62
C LEU A 93 -5.22 2.50 17.38
N MET A 94 -4.98 2.60 18.70
CA MET A 94 -4.65 1.49 19.59
C MET A 94 -5.70 1.30 20.68
#